data_AF-A0A7V3SKS0-F1
#
_entry.id   AF-A0A7V3SKS0-F1
#
_cell.length_a   1.000
_cell.length_b   1.000
_cell.length_c   1.000
_cell.angle_alpha   90.00
_cell.angle_beta   90.00
_cell.angle_gamma   90.00
#
_symmetry.space_group_name_H-M   'P 1'
#
loop_
_entity.id
_entity.type
_entity.pdbx_description
1 polymer ?
#
loop_
_entity_poly.entity_id
_entity_poly.type
_entity_poly.pdbx_seq_one_letter_code
_entity_poly.pdbx_strand_id
1 'polypeptide(L)'
;MADQSLDIDALIQALQNNPEARQRLLAALLPQEFVALPFQVAQVARTVAEHNGRIERLERVVQQLADTVAQLVGVVQGIVQELAELRETVNGLIRDQEELRETVNGLIRGQEELRASVAELRETVNGLIRGQEELRASVAELRETMEGLAKAVERLIEWQVLAEQRFQRIEDRLGQLIGWRLEEEYAKHAYAYFGTYLRKIRRADMEEIFEKATQKLSITEVKDLSRADLILQGQLRFADQREVYLVMEVAATLDVNDVTRASRTADLLSRAGFPCIPVVGGEKMAPAVEDTARELDVAIALDGGLTGWEAAFRKRLRMTS
;
A
#
# COMPACT_ATOMS: atom_id res chain seq x y z
N MET A 1 0.37 -96.89 156.44
CA MET A 1 1.55 -97.12 155.59
C MET A 1 1.80 -95.85 154.82
N ALA A 2 3.07 -95.46 154.73
CA ALA A 2 3.63 -94.32 154.00
C ALA A 2 2.86 -94.04 152.68
N ASP A 3 2.71 -92.80 152.22
CA ASP A 3 3.87 -92.03 151.81
C ASP A 3 3.51 -90.56 151.52
N GLN A 4 4.40 -89.69 151.99
CA GLN A 4 4.76 -88.36 151.50
C GLN A 4 3.67 -87.54 150.78
N SER A 5 3.07 -86.61 151.51
CA SER A 5 2.47 -85.41 150.93
C SER A 5 3.55 -84.69 150.13
N LEU A 6 3.43 -84.71 148.80
CA LEU A 6 4.13 -83.73 147.98
C LEU A 6 3.51 -82.37 148.34
N ASP A 7 4.21 -81.61 149.19
CA ASP A 7 3.93 -80.20 149.39
C ASP A 7 4.28 -79.49 148.08
N ILE A 8 3.27 -79.37 147.22
CA ILE A 8 3.40 -78.81 145.87
C ILE A 8 3.91 -77.36 145.95
N ASP A 9 3.58 -76.62 147.00
CA ASP A 9 4.03 -75.24 147.19
C ASP A 9 5.52 -75.18 147.53
N ALA A 10 6.02 -76.08 148.38
CA ALA A 10 7.46 -76.23 148.63
C ALA A 10 8.24 -76.65 147.36
N LEU A 11 7.66 -77.53 146.53
CA LEU A 11 8.25 -77.95 145.25
C LEU A 11 8.30 -76.77 144.26
N ILE A 12 7.24 -75.97 144.16
CA ILE A 12 7.20 -74.77 143.30
C ILE A 12 8.28 -73.76 143.73
N GLN A 13 8.42 -73.50 145.03
CA GLN A 13 9.42 -72.55 145.55
C GLN A 13 10.85 -73.04 145.29
N ALA A 14 11.11 -74.34 145.45
CA ALA A 14 12.41 -74.95 145.15
C ALA A 14 12.76 -74.93 143.65
N LEU A 15 11.78 -75.16 142.77
CA LEU A 15 11.97 -75.13 141.31
C LEU A 15 12.10 -73.70 140.75
N GLN A 16 11.52 -72.70 141.41
CA GLN A 16 11.72 -71.29 141.06
C GLN A 16 13.15 -70.82 141.37
N ASN A 17 13.74 -71.30 142.47
CA ASN A 17 15.09 -70.95 142.90
C ASN A 17 16.19 -71.82 142.27
N ASN A 18 15.85 -72.93 141.59
CA ASN A 18 16.79 -73.82 140.92
C ASN A 18 16.34 -74.13 139.47
N PRO A 19 16.87 -73.38 138.47
CA PRO A 19 16.50 -73.51 137.06
C PRO A 19 16.74 -74.91 136.47
N GLU A 20 17.80 -75.60 136.93
CA GLU A 20 18.15 -76.95 136.47
C GLU A 20 17.14 -78.00 136.96
N ALA A 21 16.70 -77.90 138.22
CA ALA A 21 15.70 -78.80 138.77
C ALA A 21 14.35 -78.67 138.04
N ARG A 22 13.97 -77.43 137.68
CA ARG A 22 12.76 -77.12 136.90
C ARG A 22 12.78 -77.70 135.49
N GLN A 23 13.92 -77.61 134.80
CA GLN A 23 14.07 -78.22 133.47
C GLN A 23 13.98 -79.75 133.53
N ARG A 24 14.56 -80.39 134.56
CA ARG A 24 14.48 -81.85 134.75
C ARG A 24 13.05 -82.33 134.99
N LEU A 25 12.27 -81.64 135.82
CA LEU A 25 10.87 -82.00 136.09
C LEU A 25 9.99 -81.80 134.84
N LEU A 26 10.18 -80.71 134.10
CA LEU A 26 9.46 -80.45 132.84
C LEU A 26 9.76 -81.50 131.76
N ALA A 27 11.00 -81.98 131.68
CA ALA A 27 11.39 -83.05 130.74
C ALA A 27 10.84 -84.45 131.11
N ALA A 28 10.45 -84.68 132.37
CA ALA A 28 9.91 -85.95 132.85
C ALA A 28 8.36 -86.02 132.79
N LEU A 29 7.67 -84.88 132.95
CA LEU A 29 6.20 -84.79 132.98
C LEU A 29 5.56 -84.50 131.62
N LEU A 30 6.31 -83.93 130.67
CA LEU A 30 5.82 -83.59 129.34
C LEU A 30 6.47 -84.52 128.30
N PRO A 31 5.73 -85.05 127.31
CA PRO A 31 6.31 -85.66 126.12
C PRO A 31 7.28 -84.68 125.46
N GLN A 32 8.40 -85.17 124.91
CA GLN A 32 9.45 -84.33 124.31
C GLN A 32 8.91 -83.32 123.26
N GLU A 33 7.79 -83.66 122.61
CA GLU A 33 7.06 -82.83 121.66
C GLU A 33 6.58 -81.49 122.27
N PHE A 34 6.15 -81.47 123.54
CA PHE A 34 5.69 -80.25 124.22
C PHE A 34 6.85 -79.39 124.76
N VAL A 35 8.01 -79.99 125.01
CA VAL A 35 9.23 -79.28 125.41
C VAL A 35 9.85 -78.53 124.22
N ALA A 36 9.73 -79.05 123.00
CA ALA A 36 10.22 -78.43 121.76
C ALA A 36 9.26 -77.36 121.17
N LEU A 37 8.01 -77.33 121.62
CA LEU A 37 6.94 -76.52 121.05
C LEU A 37 7.21 -75.00 121.08
N PRO A 38 7.75 -74.39 122.17
CA PRO A 38 8.11 -72.97 122.18
C PRO A 38 9.19 -72.63 121.14
N PHE A 39 10.13 -73.54 120.89
CA PHE A 39 11.17 -73.36 119.88
C PHE A 39 10.59 -73.46 118.46
N GLN A 40 9.71 -74.44 118.21
CA GLN A 40 9.01 -74.57 116.92
C GLN A 40 8.10 -73.36 116.65
N VAL A 41 7.36 -72.87 117.66
CA VAL A 41 6.53 -71.67 117.55
C VAL A 41 7.39 -70.42 117.32
N ALA A 42 8.52 -70.28 117.99
CA ALA A 42 9.46 -69.18 117.74
C ALA A 42 10.08 -69.26 116.33
N GLN A 43 10.36 -70.47 115.83
CA GLN A 43 10.86 -70.69 114.47
C GLN A 43 9.80 -70.32 113.43
N VAL A 44 8.56 -70.78 113.60
CA VAL A 44 7.43 -70.39 112.75
C VAL A 44 7.20 -68.88 112.82
N ALA A 45 7.23 -68.26 114.01
CA ALA A 45 7.07 -66.82 114.16
C ALA A 45 8.17 -66.02 113.45
N ARG A 46 9.42 -66.48 113.50
CA ARG A 46 10.53 -65.89 112.72
C ARG A 46 10.30 -66.03 111.22
N THR A 47 9.94 -67.21 110.75
CA THR A 47 9.64 -67.45 109.34
C THR A 47 8.44 -66.61 108.88
N VAL A 48 7.40 -66.45 109.69
CA VAL A 48 6.26 -65.56 109.41
C VAL A 48 6.71 -64.10 109.36
N ALA A 49 7.53 -63.64 110.30
CA ALA A 49 8.07 -62.28 110.28
C ALA A 49 8.96 -62.02 109.04
N GLU A 50 9.78 -62.98 108.65
CA GLU A 50 10.59 -62.92 107.43
C GLU A 50 9.74 -62.89 106.16
N HIS A 51 8.69 -63.72 106.09
CA HIS A 51 7.74 -63.70 104.97
C HIS A 51 6.95 -62.38 104.91
N ASN A 52 6.48 -61.86 106.04
CA ASN A 52 5.81 -60.55 106.09
C ASN A 52 6.75 -59.44 105.61
N GLY A 53 8.01 -59.43 106.04
CA GLY A 53 9.00 -58.49 105.53
C GLY A 53 9.30 -58.66 104.03
N ARG A 54 9.21 -59.87 103.48
CA ARG A 54 9.29 -60.11 102.02
C ARG A 54 8.05 -59.61 101.29
N ILE A 55 6.86 -59.81 101.86
CA ILE A 55 5.58 -59.33 101.30
C ILE A 55 5.59 -57.81 101.23
N GLU A 56 5.97 -57.10 102.30
CA GLU A 56 6.07 -55.63 102.29
C GLU A 56 7.08 -55.09 101.27
N ARG A 57 8.16 -55.86 100.99
CA ARG A 57 9.11 -55.51 99.92
C ARG A 57 8.50 -55.73 98.53
N LEU A 58 7.78 -56.84 98.35
CA LEU A 58 7.10 -57.13 97.10
C LEU A 58 5.99 -56.11 96.81
N GLU A 59 5.21 -55.72 97.80
CA GLU A 59 4.18 -54.67 97.68
C GLU A 59 4.80 -53.33 97.23
N ARG A 60 5.94 -52.95 97.81
CA ARG A 60 6.67 -51.76 97.38
C ARG A 60 7.15 -51.85 95.94
N VAL A 61 7.71 -52.99 95.53
CA VAL A 61 8.16 -53.21 94.14
C VAL A 61 6.95 -53.20 93.18
N VAL A 62 5.84 -53.82 93.56
CA VAL A 62 4.60 -53.81 92.78
C VAL A 62 4.06 -52.39 92.63
N GLN A 63 4.09 -51.59 93.70
CA GLN A 63 3.67 -50.18 93.62
C GLN A 63 4.59 -49.37 92.70
N GLN A 64 5.91 -49.51 92.84
CA GLN A 64 6.87 -48.83 91.96
C GLN A 64 6.71 -49.25 90.49
N LEU A 65 6.43 -50.53 90.24
CA LEU A 65 6.15 -51.03 88.91
C LEU A 65 4.83 -50.45 88.37
N ALA A 66 3.78 -50.38 89.19
CA ALA A 66 2.51 -49.77 88.82
C ALA A 66 2.67 -48.29 88.45
N ASP A 67 3.45 -47.54 89.24
CA ASP A 67 3.74 -46.13 88.97
C ASP A 67 4.53 -45.96 87.66
N THR A 68 5.53 -46.82 87.42
CA THR A 68 6.31 -46.83 86.17
C THR A 68 5.43 -47.17 84.97
N VAL A 69 4.55 -48.16 85.09
CA VAL A 69 3.59 -48.52 84.03
C VAL A 69 2.64 -47.37 83.76
N ALA A 70 2.15 -46.68 84.79
CA ALA A 70 1.29 -45.51 84.61
C ALA A 70 2.01 -44.36 83.87
N GLN A 71 3.29 -44.11 84.18
CA GLN A 71 4.10 -43.14 83.46
C GLN A 71 4.32 -43.53 81.99
N LEU A 72 4.66 -44.80 81.73
CA LEU A 72 4.82 -45.31 80.36
C LEU A 72 3.53 -45.19 79.56
N VAL A 73 2.38 -45.47 80.15
CA VAL A 73 1.07 -45.28 79.52
C VAL A 73 0.88 -43.81 79.13
N GLY A 74 1.23 -42.87 79.99
CA GLY A 74 1.17 -41.44 79.70
C GLY A 74 2.09 -41.02 78.54
N VAL A 75 3.33 -41.51 78.51
CA VAL A 75 4.27 -41.27 77.40
C VAL A 75 3.73 -41.85 76.10
N VAL A 76 3.23 -43.09 76.12
CA VAL A 76 2.66 -43.74 74.93
C VAL A 76 1.44 -42.96 74.43
N GLN A 77 0.58 -42.47 75.32
CA GLN A 77 -0.56 -41.61 74.93
C GLN A 77 -0.10 -40.31 74.26
N GLY A 78 0.95 -39.66 74.76
CA GLY A 78 1.54 -38.47 74.13
C GLY A 78 2.09 -38.76 72.73
N ILE A 79 2.85 -39.85 72.58
CA ILE A 79 3.36 -40.27 71.27
C ILE A 79 2.22 -40.57 70.28
N VAL A 80 1.14 -41.20 70.74
CA VAL A 80 -0.03 -41.48 69.90
C VAL A 80 -0.70 -40.18 69.41
N GLN A 81 -0.76 -39.14 70.26
CA GLN A 81 -1.29 -37.84 69.87
C GLN A 81 -0.38 -37.15 68.84
N GLU A 82 0.93 -37.08 69.09
CA GLU A 82 1.90 -36.51 68.14
C GLU A 82 1.88 -37.23 66.78
N LEU A 83 1.75 -38.56 66.78
CA LEU A 83 1.61 -39.35 65.55
C LEU A 83 0.32 -39.03 64.80
N ALA A 84 -0.78 -38.72 65.50
CA ALA A 84 -2.03 -38.32 64.88
C ALA A 84 -1.92 -36.95 64.20
N GLU A 85 -1.31 -35.97 64.87
CA GLU A 85 -1.06 -34.62 64.32
C GLU A 85 -0.10 -34.65 63.12
N LEU A 86 0.98 -35.44 63.23
CA LEU A 86 1.91 -35.64 62.12
C LEU A 86 1.22 -36.27 60.91
N ARG A 87 0.33 -37.26 61.14
CA ARG A 87 -0.44 -37.89 60.07
C ARG A 87 -1.38 -36.89 59.39
N GLU A 88 -2.01 -36.00 60.14
CA GLU A 88 -2.85 -34.95 59.57
C GLU A 88 -2.03 -33.98 58.71
N THR A 89 -0.86 -33.55 59.20
CA THR A 89 0.07 -32.68 58.47
C THR A 89 0.55 -33.34 57.18
N VAL A 90 0.94 -34.62 57.22
CA VAL A 90 1.35 -35.39 56.02
C VAL A 90 0.20 -35.48 55.02
N ASN A 91 -1.02 -35.75 55.48
CA ASN A 91 -2.18 -35.77 54.58
C ASN A 91 -2.48 -34.39 53.97
N GLY A 92 -2.23 -33.29 54.70
CA GLY A 92 -2.30 -31.94 54.17
C GLY A 92 -1.29 -31.72 53.04
N LEU A 93 -0.01 -32.03 53.29
CA LEU A 93 1.06 -31.90 52.30
C LEU A 93 0.83 -32.74 51.04
N ILE A 94 0.23 -33.92 51.16
CA ILE A 94 -0.13 -34.76 50.00
C ILE A 94 -1.15 -34.02 49.12
N ARG A 95 -2.19 -33.41 49.72
CA ARG A 95 -3.20 -32.64 48.97
C ARG A 95 -2.59 -31.41 48.30
N ASP A 96 -1.78 -30.64 49.03
CA ASP A 96 -1.09 -29.48 48.47
C ASP A 96 -0.17 -29.88 47.30
N GLN A 97 0.49 -31.05 47.40
CA GLN A 97 1.33 -31.57 46.33
C GLN A 97 0.50 -31.98 45.10
N GLU A 98 -0.70 -32.52 45.28
CA GLU A 98 -1.62 -32.84 44.19
C GLU A 98 -2.11 -31.57 43.49
N GLU A 99 -2.55 -30.56 44.23
CA GLU A 99 -2.98 -29.26 43.68
C GLU A 99 -1.85 -28.54 42.92
N LEU A 100 -0.62 -28.58 43.46
CA LEU A 100 0.55 -28.01 42.79
C LEU A 100 0.85 -28.74 41.48
N ARG A 101 0.73 -30.08 41.45
CA ARG A 101 0.90 -30.87 40.22
C ARG A 101 -0.13 -30.51 39.17
N GLU A 102 -1.39 -30.32 39.55
CA GLU A 102 -2.43 -29.88 38.63
C GLU A 102 -2.14 -28.49 38.05
N THR A 103 -1.71 -27.55 38.91
CA THR A 103 -1.34 -26.19 38.50
C THR A 103 -0.17 -26.21 37.52
N VAL A 104 0.88 -26.99 37.81
CA VAL A 104 2.04 -27.15 36.92
C VAL A 104 1.61 -27.74 35.58
N ASN A 105 0.77 -28.76 35.57
CA ASN A 105 0.25 -29.34 34.33
C ASN A 105 -0.59 -28.33 33.52
N GLY A 106 -1.36 -27.47 34.19
CA GLY A 106 -2.08 -26.37 33.55
C GLY A 106 -1.13 -25.34 32.91
N LEU A 107 -0.07 -24.96 33.61
CA LEU A 107 0.95 -24.04 33.08
C LEU A 107 1.71 -24.63 31.89
N ILE A 108 2.03 -25.92 31.92
CA ILE A 108 2.66 -26.62 30.78
C ILE A 108 1.76 -26.54 29.55
N ARG A 109 0.47 -26.87 29.68
CA ARG A 109 -0.49 -26.76 28.58
C ARG A 109 -0.62 -25.33 28.04
N GLY A 110 -0.76 -24.34 28.93
CA GLY A 110 -0.82 -22.93 28.52
C GLY A 110 0.46 -22.46 27.82
N GLN A 111 1.63 -22.97 28.23
CA GLN A 111 2.89 -22.68 27.55
C GLN A 111 2.97 -23.31 26.15
N GLU A 112 2.44 -24.52 25.98
CA GLU A 112 2.36 -25.19 24.67
C GLU A 112 1.42 -24.45 23.71
N GLU A 113 0.24 -24.04 24.18
CA GLU A 113 -0.71 -23.22 23.41
C GLU A 113 -0.08 -21.89 22.99
N LEU A 114 0.59 -21.19 23.91
CA LEU A 114 1.26 -19.93 23.60
C LEU A 114 2.37 -20.12 22.55
N ARG A 115 3.14 -21.21 22.63
CA ARG A 115 4.17 -21.53 21.63
C ARG A 115 3.55 -21.79 20.25
N ALA A 116 2.41 -22.47 20.20
CA ALA A 116 1.68 -22.71 18.95
C ALA A 116 1.20 -21.38 18.34
N SER A 117 0.55 -20.51 19.12
CA SER A 117 0.10 -19.20 18.65
C SER A 117 1.25 -18.31 18.17
N VAL A 118 2.40 -18.34 18.87
CA VAL A 118 3.60 -17.61 18.43
C VAL A 118 4.14 -18.15 17.09
N ALA A 119 4.08 -19.46 16.87
CA ALA A 119 4.50 -20.06 15.61
C ALA A 119 3.59 -19.63 14.46
N GLU A 120 2.27 -19.65 14.65
CA GLU A 120 1.28 -19.20 13.66
C GLU A 120 1.42 -17.71 13.34
N LEU A 121 1.63 -16.87 14.36
CA LEU A 121 1.89 -15.44 14.16
C LEU A 121 3.18 -15.20 13.36
N ARG A 122 4.24 -15.97 13.62
CA ARG A 122 5.47 -15.88 12.82
C ARG A 122 5.24 -16.25 11.36
N GLU A 123 4.45 -17.29 11.10
CA GLU A 123 4.10 -17.67 9.73
C GLU A 123 3.31 -16.57 9.02
N THR A 124 2.32 -15.99 9.71
CA THR A 124 1.52 -14.87 9.19
C THR A 124 2.39 -13.66 8.88
N VAL A 125 3.31 -13.29 9.79
CA VAL A 125 4.25 -12.18 9.58
C VAL A 125 5.16 -12.46 8.37
N ASN A 126 5.68 -13.68 8.23
CA ASN A 126 6.48 -14.05 7.07
C ASN A 126 5.67 -14.04 5.76
N GLY A 127 4.38 -14.35 5.81
CA GLY A 127 3.46 -14.18 4.68
C GLY A 127 3.28 -12.71 4.30
N LEU A 128 3.07 -11.83 5.29
CA LEU A 128 2.94 -10.40 5.07
C LEU A 128 4.22 -9.75 4.50
N ILE A 129 5.40 -10.17 4.98
CA ILE A 129 6.68 -9.70 4.45
C ILE A 129 6.80 -10.05 2.96
N ARG A 130 6.53 -11.31 2.59
CA ARG A 130 6.54 -11.74 1.18
C ARG A 130 5.55 -10.96 0.32
N GLY A 131 4.30 -10.81 0.78
CA GLY A 131 3.30 -10.02 0.07
C GLY A 131 3.70 -8.55 -0.09
N GLN A 132 4.40 -7.97 0.90
CA GLN A 132 4.92 -6.61 0.81
C GLN A 132 6.05 -6.49 -0.23
N GLU A 133 6.93 -7.50 -0.33
CA GLU A 133 7.98 -7.56 -1.33
C GLU A 133 7.41 -7.67 -2.75
N GLU A 134 6.42 -8.55 -2.95
CA GLU A 134 5.70 -8.69 -4.23
C GLU A 134 5.03 -7.38 -4.64
N LEU A 135 4.31 -6.73 -3.72
CA LEU A 135 3.67 -5.44 -3.98
C LEU A 135 4.69 -4.35 -4.37
N ARG A 136 5.85 -4.31 -3.70
CA ARG A 136 6.93 -3.37 -4.05
C ARG A 136 7.47 -3.63 -5.45
N ALA A 137 7.63 -4.90 -5.84
CA ALA A 137 8.06 -5.27 -7.18
C ALA A 137 7.04 -4.82 -8.23
N SER A 138 5.74 -5.09 -8.03
CA SER A 138 4.69 -4.65 -8.95
C SER A 138 4.60 -3.14 -9.08
N VAL A 139 4.79 -2.39 -7.98
CA VAL A 139 4.84 -0.92 -8.02
C VAL A 139 6.05 -0.41 -8.79
N ALA A 140 7.21 -1.07 -8.69
CA ALA A 140 8.40 -0.70 -9.45
C ALA A 140 8.18 -0.92 -10.97
N GLU A 141 7.61 -2.07 -11.35
CA GLU A 141 7.27 -2.38 -12.74
C GLU A 141 6.25 -1.37 -13.31
N LEU A 142 5.20 -1.05 -12.54
CA LEU A 142 4.22 -0.05 -12.96
C LEU A 142 4.86 1.34 -13.17
N ARG A 143 5.82 1.73 -12.33
CA ARG A 143 6.55 3.00 -12.52
C ARG A 143 7.36 2.99 -13.81
N GLU A 144 8.05 1.90 -14.11
CA GLU A 144 8.83 1.77 -15.35
C GLU A 144 7.92 1.85 -16.59
N THR A 145 6.78 1.16 -16.57
CA THR A 145 5.80 1.23 -17.68
C THR A 145 5.23 2.63 -17.85
N MET A 146 4.93 3.35 -16.76
CA MET A 146 4.48 4.75 -16.81
C MET A 146 5.54 5.68 -17.39
N GLU A 147 6.81 5.50 -17.03
CA GLU A 147 7.92 6.28 -17.60
C GLU A 147 8.07 5.99 -19.11
N GLY A 148 7.95 4.72 -19.51
CA GLY A 148 7.95 4.31 -20.91
C GLY A 148 6.80 4.94 -21.71
N LEU A 149 5.59 4.97 -21.13
CA LEU A 149 4.42 5.60 -21.75
C LEU A 149 4.60 7.11 -21.86
N ALA A 150 5.13 7.78 -20.84
CA ALA A 150 5.40 9.22 -20.88
C ALA A 150 6.35 9.58 -22.04
N LYS A 151 7.45 8.83 -22.20
CA LYS A 151 8.38 8.98 -23.33
C LYS A 151 7.75 8.67 -24.69
N ALA A 152 6.78 7.76 -24.75
CA ALA A 152 6.04 7.49 -25.98
C ALA A 152 5.12 8.65 -26.35
N VAL A 153 4.42 9.23 -25.38
CA VAL A 153 3.55 10.40 -25.58
C VAL A 153 4.35 11.62 -26.01
N GLU A 154 5.49 11.90 -25.36
CA GLU A 154 6.38 13.01 -25.74
C GLU A 154 6.82 12.89 -27.22
N ARG A 155 7.27 11.70 -27.63
CA ARG A 155 7.64 11.43 -29.04
C ARG A 155 6.46 11.60 -30.00
N LEU A 156 5.24 11.25 -29.60
CA LEU A 156 4.04 11.45 -30.43
C LEU A 156 3.72 12.95 -30.61
N ILE A 157 3.87 13.75 -29.56
CA ILE A 157 3.68 15.21 -29.62
C ILE A 157 4.71 15.84 -30.56
N GLU A 158 5.99 15.46 -30.44
CA GLU A 158 7.04 15.93 -31.36
C GLU A 158 6.73 15.58 -32.82
N TRP A 159 6.29 14.34 -33.06
CA TRP A 159 5.90 13.89 -34.39
C TRP A 159 4.69 14.65 -34.94
N GLN A 160 3.70 14.94 -34.09
CA GLN A 160 2.51 15.70 -34.47
C GLN A 160 2.90 17.12 -34.93
N VAL A 161 3.76 17.81 -34.17
CA VAL A 161 4.25 19.15 -34.53
C VAL A 161 5.01 19.12 -35.86
N LEU A 162 5.89 18.14 -36.05
CA LEU A 162 6.64 18.01 -37.32
C LEU A 162 5.72 17.68 -38.50
N ALA A 163 4.71 16.83 -38.29
CA ALA A 163 3.73 16.48 -39.30
C ALA A 163 2.92 17.70 -39.71
N GLU A 164 2.43 18.50 -38.76
CA GLU A 164 1.68 19.73 -39.02
C GLU A 164 2.51 20.74 -39.84
N GLN A 165 3.77 20.95 -39.47
CA GLN A 165 4.69 21.78 -40.26
C GLN A 165 4.91 21.25 -41.68
N ARG A 166 4.94 19.92 -41.85
CA ARG A 166 5.06 19.30 -43.17
C ARG A 166 3.79 19.46 -43.99
N PHE A 167 2.62 19.33 -43.38
CA PHE A 167 1.33 19.57 -44.04
C PHE A 167 1.21 21.02 -44.49
N GLN A 168 1.54 22.00 -43.64
CA GLN A 168 1.51 23.41 -44.03
C GLN A 168 2.39 23.68 -45.26
N ARG A 169 3.62 23.13 -45.29
CA ARG A 169 4.49 23.27 -46.47
C ARG A 169 3.93 22.61 -47.72
N ILE A 170 3.18 21.51 -47.57
CA ILE A 170 2.51 20.86 -48.71
C ILE A 170 1.35 21.73 -49.19
N GLU A 171 0.53 22.26 -48.29
CA GLU A 171 -0.56 23.17 -48.60
C GLU A 171 -0.06 24.42 -49.33
N ASP A 172 1.01 25.06 -48.82
CA ASP A 172 1.61 26.24 -49.45
C ASP A 172 2.10 25.93 -50.88
N ARG A 173 2.78 24.79 -51.07
CA ARG A 173 3.25 24.34 -52.39
C ARG A 173 2.11 24.00 -53.33
N LEU A 174 1.05 23.37 -52.83
CA LEU A 174 -0.15 23.09 -53.61
C LEU A 174 -0.84 24.39 -54.03
N GLY A 175 -0.94 25.38 -53.14
CA GLY A 175 -1.45 26.70 -53.46
C GLY A 175 -0.66 27.36 -54.59
N GLN A 176 0.67 27.34 -54.52
CA GLN A 176 1.55 27.85 -55.58
C GLN A 176 1.37 27.11 -56.91
N LEU A 177 1.28 25.78 -56.89
CA LEU A 177 1.07 24.97 -58.09
C LEU A 177 -0.30 25.23 -58.74
N ILE A 178 -1.36 25.40 -57.93
CA ILE A 178 -2.69 25.75 -58.41
C ILE A 178 -2.66 27.13 -59.08
N GLY A 179 -2.02 28.13 -58.45
CA GLY A 179 -1.84 29.46 -59.03
C GLY A 179 -1.15 29.40 -60.40
N TRP A 180 0.01 28.77 -60.46
CA TRP A 180 0.75 28.60 -61.72
C TRP A 180 -0.06 27.87 -62.81
N ARG A 181 -0.79 26.81 -62.44
CA ARG A 181 -1.68 26.09 -63.38
C ARG A 181 -2.71 27.05 -63.97
N LEU A 182 -3.38 27.83 -63.13
CA LEU A 182 -4.44 28.74 -63.56
C LEU A 182 -3.88 29.84 -64.47
N GLU A 183 -2.77 30.47 -64.10
CA GLU A 183 -2.08 31.47 -64.94
C GLU A 183 -1.74 30.91 -66.33
N GLU A 184 -1.21 29.69 -66.39
CA GLU A 184 -0.88 29.01 -67.63
C GLU A 184 -2.13 28.63 -68.44
N GLU A 185 -3.20 28.19 -67.78
CA GLU A 185 -4.48 27.82 -68.38
C GLU A 185 -5.15 29.04 -69.02
N TYR A 186 -5.21 30.16 -68.30
CA TYR A 186 -5.76 31.41 -68.80
C TYR A 186 -4.97 31.99 -69.97
N ALA A 187 -3.63 31.89 -69.93
CA ALA A 187 -2.80 32.32 -71.05
C ALA A 187 -3.03 31.47 -72.31
N LYS A 188 -3.14 30.15 -72.16
CA LYS A 188 -3.45 29.23 -73.28
C LYS A 188 -4.84 29.49 -73.88
N HIS A 189 -5.83 29.75 -73.03
CA HIS A 189 -7.21 29.96 -73.45
C HIS A 189 -7.57 31.43 -73.67
N ALA A 190 -6.58 32.33 -73.75
CA ALA A 190 -6.82 33.75 -73.98
C ALA A 190 -7.70 34.04 -75.21
N TYR A 191 -7.58 33.23 -76.27
CA TYR A 191 -8.44 33.34 -77.45
C TYR A 191 -9.90 32.93 -77.21
N ALA A 192 -10.17 32.02 -76.28
CA ALA A 192 -11.53 31.62 -75.95
C ALA A 192 -12.29 32.77 -75.27
N TYR A 193 -11.63 33.49 -74.36
CA TYR A 193 -12.23 34.63 -73.66
C TYR A 193 -12.28 35.91 -74.52
N PHE A 194 -11.15 36.28 -75.15
CA PHE A 194 -11.02 37.60 -75.77
C PHE A 194 -11.03 37.58 -77.31
N GLY A 195 -11.05 36.40 -77.93
CA GLY A 195 -10.92 36.25 -79.39
C GLY A 195 -12.03 36.93 -80.21
N THR A 196 -13.20 37.15 -79.61
CA THR A 196 -14.30 37.93 -80.20
C THR A 196 -13.93 39.40 -80.39
N TYR A 197 -13.12 39.96 -79.48
CA TYR A 197 -12.80 41.40 -79.45
C TYR A 197 -11.38 41.69 -79.97
N LEU A 198 -10.44 40.76 -79.72
CA LEU A 198 -9.03 40.90 -80.02
C LEU A 198 -8.55 39.87 -81.04
N ARG A 199 -7.52 40.23 -81.79
CA ARG A 199 -6.75 39.35 -82.68
C ARG A 199 -5.27 39.41 -82.32
N LYS A 200 -4.49 38.42 -82.75
CA LYS A 200 -3.05 38.32 -82.46
C LYS A 200 -2.73 38.42 -80.96
N ILE A 201 -3.57 37.79 -80.14
CA ILE A 201 -3.39 37.73 -78.68
C ILE A 201 -2.13 36.90 -78.38
N ARG A 202 -1.23 37.46 -77.58
CA ARG A 202 0.00 36.84 -77.09
C ARG A 202 0.35 37.38 -75.71
N ARG A 203 1.25 36.71 -74.98
CA ARG A 203 1.85 37.30 -73.77
C ARG A 203 2.63 38.55 -74.16
N ALA A 204 2.49 39.60 -73.36
CA ALA A 204 3.20 40.84 -73.58
C ALA A 204 4.69 40.67 -73.30
N ASP A 205 5.52 41.46 -73.98
CA ASP A 205 6.95 41.52 -73.70
C ASP A 205 7.19 42.34 -72.43
N MET A 206 7.60 41.64 -71.36
CA MET A 206 7.83 42.29 -70.07
C MET A 206 9.03 43.23 -70.11
N GLU A 207 10.05 42.96 -70.93
CA GLU A 207 11.25 43.80 -71.01
C GLU A 207 10.88 45.19 -71.55
N GLU A 208 10.11 45.23 -72.64
CA GLU A 208 9.59 46.49 -73.23
C GLU A 208 8.71 47.25 -72.22
N ILE A 209 7.84 46.54 -71.50
CA ILE A 209 6.97 47.12 -70.49
C ILE A 209 7.77 47.78 -69.37
N PHE A 210 8.78 47.08 -68.83
CA PHE A 210 9.60 47.62 -67.74
C PHE A 210 10.43 48.82 -68.16
N GLU A 211 11.00 48.79 -69.37
CA GLU A 211 11.81 49.90 -69.88
C GLU A 211 10.97 51.20 -69.95
N LYS A 212 9.73 51.14 -70.47
CA LYS A 212 8.86 52.32 -70.53
C LYS A 212 8.25 52.67 -69.18
N ALA A 213 7.95 51.68 -68.34
CA ALA A 213 7.37 51.91 -67.01
C ALA A 213 8.35 52.65 -66.09
N THR A 214 9.64 52.26 -66.08
CA THR A 214 10.67 52.90 -65.24
C THR A 214 10.94 54.37 -65.58
N GLN A 215 10.60 54.79 -66.81
CA GLN A 215 10.70 56.19 -67.24
C GLN A 215 9.55 57.07 -66.72
N LYS A 216 8.40 56.50 -66.37
CA LYS A 216 7.15 57.23 -66.07
C LYS A 216 6.56 56.94 -64.69
N LEU A 217 6.99 55.87 -64.04
CA LEU A 217 6.47 55.38 -62.76
C LEU A 217 7.58 55.33 -61.72
N SER A 218 7.20 55.43 -60.45
CA SER A 218 8.12 55.24 -59.32
C SER A 218 8.55 53.77 -59.17
N ILE A 219 9.67 53.53 -58.48
CA ILE A 219 10.17 52.16 -58.21
C ILE A 219 9.11 51.28 -57.54
N THR A 220 8.33 51.84 -56.61
CA THR A 220 7.23 51.14 -55.95
C THR A 220 6.11 50.76 -56.91
N GLU A 221 5.73 51.67 -57.82
CA GLU A 221 4.71 51.40 -58.84
C GLU A 221 5.18 50.39 -59.89
N VAL A 222 6.45 50.44 -60.30
CA VAL A 222 7.06 49.44 -61.19
C VAL A 222 7.08 48.07 -60.51
N LYS A 223 7.39 48.02 -59.21
CA LYS A 223 7.32 46.77 -58.44
C LYS A 223 5.90 46.22 -58.37
N ASP A 224 4.89 47.05 -58.19
CA ASP A 224 3.49 46.61 -58.23
C ASP A 224 3.12 46.03 -59.61
N LEU A 225 3.60 46.66 -60.68
CA LEU A 225 3.37 46.18 -62.05
C LEU A 225 4.02 44.82 -62.33
N SER A 226 5.19 44.58 -61.72
CA SER A 226 5.90 43.28 -61.82
C SER A 226 5.16 42.11 -61.16
N ARG A 227 4.14 42.39 -60.34
CA ARG A 227 3.36 41.38 -59.62
C ARG A 227 2.07 41.00 -60.33
N ALA A 228 1.83 41.53 -61.53
CA ALA A 228 0.68 41.13 -62.34
C ALA A 228 0.80 39.64 -62.72
N ASP A 229 -0.24 38.86 -62.50
CA ASP A 229 -0.22 37.41 -62.78
C ASP A 229 -0.09 37.12 -64.28
N LEU A 230 -0.81 37.87 -65.12
CA LEU A 230 -0.73 37.74 -66.57
C LEU A 230 -0.90 39.08 -67.28
N ILE A 231 0.01 39.39 -68.20
CA ILE A 231 -0.15 40.50 -69.15
C ILE A 231 -0.23 39.95 -70.56
N LEU A 232 -1.34 40.23 -71.24
CA LEU A 232 -1.56 39.89 -72.63
C LEU A 232 -1.53 41.14 -73.49
N GLN A 233 -1.12 40.98 -74.74
CA GLN A 233 -1.15 42.00 -75.77
C GLN A 233 -1.98 41.48 -76.94
N GLY A 234 -2.84 42.32 -77.50
CA GLY A 234 -3.66 41.99 -78.65
C GLY A 234 -4.01 43.24 -79.46
N GLN A 235 -4.58 43.01 -80.65
CA GLN A 235 -5.06 44.10 -81.51
C GLN A 235 -6.57 44.09 -81.54
N LEU A 236 -7.18 45.27 -81.44
CA LEU A 236 -8.63 45.43 -81.55
C LEU A 236 -9.11 44.99 -82.94
N ARG A 237 -10.21 44.24 -82.98
CA ARG A 237 -10.83 43.81 -84.25
C ARG A 237 -11.66 44.91 -84.90
N PHE A 238 -12.40 45.68 -84.09
CA PHE A 238 -13.45 46.59 -84.56
C PHE A 238 -13.12 48.09 -84.39
N ALA A 239 -11.98 48.42 -83.78
CA ALA A 239 -11.47 49.77 -83.64
C ALA A 239 -10.04 49.79 -84.16
N ASP A 240 -9.81 50.49 -85.29
CA ASP A 240 -8.52 50.95 -85.85
C ASP A 240 -7.29 50.02 -85.83
N GLN A 241 -7.49 48.73 -85.56
CA GLN A 241 -6.43 47.74 -85.34
C GLN A 241 -5.43 48.13 -84.24
N ARG A 242 -5.82 49.03 -83.34
CA ARG A 242 -4.94 49.55 -82.28
C ARG A 242 -4.54 48.45 -81.32
N GLU A 243 -3.30 48.54 -80.88
CA GLU A 243 -2.74 47.61 -79.91
C GLU A 243 -3.22 47.95 -78.50
N VAL A 244 -3.68 46.94 -77.79
CA VAL A 244 -4.18 47.02 -76.42
C VAL A 244 -3.60 45.89 -75.58
N TYR A 245 -3.47 46.17 -74.29
CA TYR A 245 -2.95 45.24 -73.31
C TYR A 245 -4.06 44.83 -72.36
N LEU A 246 -4.01 43.61 -71.86
CA LEU A 246 -4.85 43.12 -70.79
C LEU A 246 -3.95 42.81 -69.61
N VAL A 247 -4.24 43.39 -68.46
CA VAL A 247 -3.67 42.92 -67.19
C VAL A 247 -4.72 42.06 -66.54
N MET A 248 -4.33 40.85 -66.18
CA MET A 248 -5.22 39.89 -65.56
C MET A 248 -4.65 39.39 -64.25
N GLU A 249 -5.44 39.52 -63.19
CA GLU A 249 -5.20 38.88 -61.90
C GLU A 249 -5.96 37.55 -61.87
N VAL A 250 -5.28 36.47 -61.49
CA VAL A 250 -5.80 35.11 -61.58
C VAL A 250 -5.77 34.44 -60.23
N ALA A 251 -6.93 34.01 -59.74
CA ALA A 251 -7.04 33.28 -58.48
C ALA A 251 -8.01 32.10 -58.59
N ALA A 252 -7.77 31.05 -57.81
CA ALA A 252 -8.74 29.93 -57.74
C ALA A 252 -10.11 30.40 -57.22
N THR A 253 -10.11 31.35 -56.28
CA THR A 253 -11.31 32.05 -55.81
C THR A 253 -11.03 33.53 -55.80
N LEU A 254 -11.71 34.27 -56.67
CA LEU A 254 -11.58 35.73 -56.76
C LEU A 254 -12.14 36.41 -55.51
N ASP A 255 -11.40 37.40 -55.02
CA ASP A 255 -11.82 38.33 -53.97
C ASP A 255 -11.79 39.80 -54.44
N VAL A 256 -12.22 40.71 -53.57
CA VAL A 256 -12.26 42.16 -53.85
C VAL A 256 -10.85 42.74 -54.10
N ASN A 257 -9.82 42.17 -53.49
CA ASN A 257 -8.44 42.62 -53.67
C ASN A 257 -7.94 42.28 -55.07
N ASP A 258 -8.33 41.14 -55.64
CA ASP A 258 -7.96 40.76 -57.01
C ASP A 258 -8.50 41.78 -58.02
N VAL A 259 -9.75 42.23 -57.85
CA VAL A 259 -10.36 43.29 -58.68
C VAL A 259 -9.63 44.62 -58.54
N THR A 260 -9.37 45.01 -57.29
CA THR A 260 -8.70 46.28 -56.99
C THR A 260 -7.28 46.29 -57.54
N ARG A 261 -6.58 45.15 -57.44
CA ARG A 261 -5.24 44.94 -57.97
C ARG A 261 -5.22 44.99 -59.49
N ALA A 262 -6.14 44.30 -60.17
CA ALA A 262 -6.28 44.35 -61.62
C ALA A 262 -6.50 45.79 -62.11
N SER A 263 -7.45 46.52 -61.50
CA SER A 263 -7.73 47.92 -61.85
C SER A 263 -6.49 48.81 -61.69
N ARG A 264 -5.86 48.75 -60.51
CA ARG A 264 -4.67 49.55 -60.19
C ARG A 264 -3.52 49.26 -61.15
N THR A 265 -3.24 47.99 -61.42
CA THR A 265 -2.15 47.59 -62.31
C THR A 265 -2.42 48.03 -63.75
N ALA A 266 -3.67 47.94 -64.23
CA ALA A 266 -4.05 48.46 -65.55
C ALA A 266 -3.92 50.00 -65.64
N ASP A 267 -4.19 50.74 -64.56
CA ASP A 267 -3.96 52.19 -64.51
C ASP A 267 -2.47 52.53 -64.63
N LEU A 268 -1.61 51.78 -63.93
CA LEU A 268 -0.17 51.95 -63.99
C LEU A 268 0.37 51.64 -65.41
N LEU A 269 -0.06 50.53 -66.02
CA LEU A 269 0.35 50.15 -67.37
C LEU A 269 -0.13 51.20 -68.40
N SER A 270 -1.34 51.74 -68.22
CA SER A 270 -1.87 52.84 -69.05
C SER A 270 -1.05 54.12 -68.92
N ARG A 271 -0.65 54.50 -67.69
CA ARG A 271 0.25 55.66 -67.44
C ARG A 271 1.64 55.46 -68.04
N ALA A 272 2.13 54.22 -68.10
CA ALA A 272 3.38 53.88 -68.79
C ALA A 272 3.27 54.05 -70.33
N GLY A 273 2.04 54.16 -70.86
CA GLY A 273 1.77 54.39 -72.28
C GLY A 273 1.24 53.17 -73.03
N PHE A 274 0.82 52.13 -72.31
CA PHE A 274 0.23 50.92 -72.88
C PHE A 274 -1.26 50.88 -72.54
N PRO A 275 -2.17 51.15 -73.51
CA PRO A 275 -3.61 51.15 -73.25
C PRO A 275 -4.05 49.79 -72.68
N CYS A 276 -4.46 49.76 -71.41
CA CYS A 276 -4.63 48.52 -70.68
C CYS A 276 -6.05 48.34 -70.13
N ILE A 277 -6.64 47.17 -70.37
CA ILE A 277 -7.94 46.78 -69.83
C ILE A 277 -7.69 45.86 -68.62
N PRO A 278 -8.25 46.18 -67.43
CA PRO A 278 -8.15 45.32 -66.27
C PRO A 278 -9.11 44.13 -66.39
N VAL A 279 -8.62 42.94 -66.05
CA VAL A 279 -9.39 41.70 -66.04
C VAL A 279 -9.09 40.93 -64.76
N VAL A 280 -10.07 40.20 -64.24
CA VAL A 280 -9.87 39.18 -63.22
C VAL A 280 -10.30 37.81 -63.74
N GLY A 281 -9.56 36.77 -63.42
CA GLY A 281 -9.82 35.39 -63.82
C GLY A 281 -9.86 34.44 -62.64
N GLY A 282 -10.83 33.54 -62.59
CA GLY A 282 -10.84 32.46 -61.61
C GLY A 282 -11.85 31.35 -61.90
N GLU A 283 -11.89 30.36 -61.01
CA GLU A 283 -12.87 29.28 -61.07
C GLU A 283 -14.13 29.62 -60.27
N LYS A 284 -13.96 30.38 -59.19
CA LYS A 284 -15.03 30.85 -58.29
C LYS A 284 -14.81 32.32 -57.96
N MET A 285 -15.86 32.99 -57.51
CA MET A 285 -15.77 34.37 -57.03
C MET A 285 -16.57 34.56 -55.74
N ALA A 286 -16.07 35.39 -54.83
CA ALA A 286 -16.82 35.85 -53.67
C ALA A 286 -17.96 36.80 -54.09
N PRO A 287 -19.10 36.86 -53.37
CA PRO A 287 -20.26 37.67 -53.77
C PRO A 287 -19.96 39.16 -54.02
N ALA A 288 -19.04 39.74 -53.25
CA ALA A 288 -18.68 41.16 -53.35
C ALA A 288 -17.80 41.52 -54.57
N VAL A 289 -17.28 40.52 -55.29
CA VAL A 289 -16.41 40.71 -56.47
C VAL A 289 -17.18 41.38 -57.59
N GLU A 290 -18.41 40.95 -57.86
CA GLU A 290 -19.18 41.40 -59.01
C GLU A 290 -19.50 42.90 -58.92
N ASP A 291 -19.94 43.37 -57.75
CA ASP A 291 -20.26 44.78 -57.53
C ASP A 291 -19.01 45.65 -57.62
N THR A 292 -17.90 45.23 -57.00
CA THR A 292 -16.62 45.96 -57.08
C THR A 292 -16.09 46.02 -58.51
N ALA A 293 -16.17 44.91 -59.26
CA ALA A 293 -15.73 44.86 -60.64
C ALA A 293 -16.56 45.78 -61.53
N ARG A 294 -17.87 45.88 -61.27
CA ARG A 294 -18.76 46.83 -61.95
C ARG A 294 -18.40 48.28 -61.64
N GLU A 295 -18.10 48.61 -60.38
CA GLU A 295 -17.70 49.96 -59.96
C GLU A 295 -16.35 50.40 -60.54
N LEU A 296 -15.38 49.48 -60.61
CA LEU A 296 -14.03 49.77 -61.11
C LEU A 296 -13.87 49.58 -62.63
N ASP A 297 -14.91 49.10 -63.31
CA ASP A 297 -14.91 48.69 -64.72
C ASP A 297 -13.83 47.63 -65.01
N VAL A 298 -13.83 46.56 -64.22
CA VAL A 298 -12.95 45.40 -64.40
C VAL A 298 -13.74 44.27 -65.04
N ALA A 299 -13.20 43.69 -66.12
CA ALA A 299 -13.84 42.55 -66.76
C ALA A 299 -13.61 41.27 -65.93
N ILE A 300 -14.61 40.39 -65.88
CA ILE A 300 -14.50 39.09 -65.17
C ILE A 300 -14.52 37.97 -66.20
N ALA A 301 -13.44 37.17 -66.22
CA ALA A 301 -13.30 35.96 -67.03
C ALA A 301 -13.45 34.72 -66.14
N LEU A 302 -14.64 34.11 -66.11
CA LEU A 302 -14.97 32.99 -65.22
C LEU A 302 -15.62 31.86 -66.04
N ASP A 303 -15.17 30.62 -65.84
CA ASP A 303 -15.76 29.41 -66.44
C ASP A 303 -16.07 29.52 -67.95
N GLY A 304 -15.10 30.00 -68.74
CA GLY A 304 -15.26 30.17 -70.19
C GLY A 304 -16.12 31.38 -70.63
N GLY A 305 -16.72 32.10 -69.68
CA GLY A 305 -17.47 33.33 -69.92
C GLY A 305 -16.64 34.59 -69.70
N LEU A 306 -17.01 35.68 -70.38
CA LEU A 306 -16.44 37.01 -70.18
C LEU A 306 -17.55 38.03 -69.95
N THR A 307 -17.54 38.69 -68.79
CA THR A 307 -18.53 39.69 -68.38
C THR A 307 -17.85 41.03 -68.07
N GLY A 308 -18.60 42.14 -68.11
CA GLY A 308 -18.07 43.48 -67.82
C GLY A 308 -17.14 44.07 -68.90
N TRP A 309 -16.84 43.33 -69.97
CA TRP A 309 -15.88 43.73 -71.01
C TRP A 309 -16.17 45.10 -71.63
N GLU A 310 -17.42 45.36 -72.03
CA GLU A 310 -17.75 46.63 -72.68
C GLU A 310 -17.52 47.84 -71.78
N ALA A 311 -17.83 47.72 -70.49
CA ALA A 311 -17.64 48.79 -69.51
C ALA A 311 -16.14 49.06 -69.31
N ALA A 312 -15.37 47.99 -69.06
CA ALA A 312 -13.91 48.03 -68.92
C ALA A 312 -13.24 48.66 -70.15
N PHE A 313 -13.70 48.28 -71.34
CA PHE A 313 -13.18 48.78 -72.60
C PHE A 313 -13.52 50.27 -72.84
N ARG A 314 -14.77 50.69 -72.60
CA ARG A 314 -15.22 52.08 -72.86
C ARG A 314 -14.50 53.11 -71.99
N LYS A 315 -14.22 52.79 -70.73
CA LYS A 315 -13.45 53.66 -69.83
C LYS A 315 -12.09 54.01 -70.42
N ARG A 316 -11.41 53.01 -71.01
CA ARG A 316 -10.04 53.15 -71.52
C ARG A 316 -9.95 53.82 -72.90
N LEU A 317 -10.97 53.69 -73.74
CA LEU A 317 -11.08 54.46 -74.99
C LEU A 317 -11.13 55.98 -74.74
N ARG A 318 -11.80 56.43 -73.67
CA ARG A 318 -11.95 57.86 -73.34
C ARG A 318 -10.67 58.50 -72.80
N MET A 319 -9.70 57.73 -72.30
CA MET A 319 -8.44 58.26 -71.78
C MET A 319 -7.38 58.51 -72.88
N THR A 320 -7.65 58.12 -74.13
CA THR A 320 -6.69 58.25 -75.25
C THR A 320 -7.20 59.13 -76.40
N SER A 321 -8.30 59.87 -76.19
CA SER A 321 -8.77 60.97 -77.05
C SER A 321 -8.40 62.31 -76.40
#